data_AF-A0A8C3REH4-F1
#
_entry.id   AF-A0A8C3REH4-F1
#
_cell.length_a   1.000
_cell.length_b   1.000
_cell.length_c   1.000
_cell.angle_alpha   90.00
_cell.angle_beta   90.00
_cell.angle_gamma   90.00
#
_symmetry.space_group_name_H-M   'P 1'
#
loop_
_entity.id
_entity.type
_entity.pdbx_description
1 polymer ?
#
loop_
_entity_poly.entity_id
_entity_poly.type
_entity_poly.pdbx_seq_one_letter_code
_entity_poly.pdbx_strand_id
1 'polypeptide(L)'
;MADDLDQLLDEVERRLCHRHGGEEEPAAAKEGRSAKVLMSADSSEEDLDDIIDEICNDNSFTKTPLKLKSNSASLTPERNSVLVQAHGKRCCPVYLGGSLSPSGIGTNISKRTCDRLRCTACDFRVSLFNDYIWDQSCDYLFFRNNMPELSKLRAKMIKKKGARAYACQCSWRSIDELTDLQTQQQLRWVCGKHGE
;
A
#
# COMPACT_ATOMS: atom_id res chain seq x y z
N MET A 1 42.66 -13.17 2.34
CA MET A 1 41.42 -13.40 1.56
C MET A 1 40.35 -12.33 1.81
N ALA A 2 40.42 -11.55 2.90
CA ALA A 2 39.62 -10.33 3.05
C ALA A 2 40.33 -9.12 2.41
N ASP A 3 41.66 -9.13 2.42
CA ASP A 3 42.52 -8.02 1.94
C ASP A 3 42.40 -7.76 0.42
N ASP A 4 42.02 -8.79 -0.34
CA ASP A 4 41.82 -8.71 -1.79
C ASP A 4 40.55 -7.92 -2.15
N LEU A 5 39.55 -7.90 -1.26
CA LEU A 5 38.30 -7.19 -1.47
C LEU A 5 38.44 -5.69 -1.19
N ASP A 6 39.16 -5.34 -0.12
CA ASP A 6 39.42 -3.95 0.25
C ASP A 6 40.26 -3.24 -0.82
N GLN A 7 41.26 -3.94 -1.38
CA GLN A 7 42.08 -3.40 -2.46
C GLN A 7 41.27 -3.12 -3.75
N LEU A 8 40.22 -3.91 -4.02
CA LEU A 8 39.33 -3.68 -5.15
C LEU A 8 38.37 -2.51 -4.91
N LEU A 9 37.98 -2.25 -3.66
CA LEU A 9 37.15 -1.10 -3.29
C LEU A 9 37.93 0.22 -3.43
N ASP A 10 39.17 0.27 -2.94
CA ASP A 10 40.06 1.43 -3.05
C ASP A 10 40.33 1.83 -4.52
N GLU A 11 40.45 0.83 -5.40
CA GLU A 11 40.70 1.06 -6.82
C GLU A 11 39.49 1.68 -7.53
N VAL A 12 38.28 1.29 -7.16
CA VAL A 12 37.05 1.87 -7.70
C VAL A 12 36.84 3.29 -7.18
N GLU A 13 37.13 3.54 -5.90
CA GLU A 13 37.04 4.87 -5.30
C GLU A 13 37.98 5.87 -5.99
N ARG A 14 39.24 5.49 -6.24
CA ARG A 14 40.18 6.33 -7.01
C ARG A 14 39.67 6.67 -8.41
N ARG A 15 39.04 5.71 -9.10
CA ARG A 15 38.51 5.91 -10.47
C ARG A 15 37.29 6.82 -10.53
N LEU A 16 36.46 6.83 -9.49
CA LEU A 16 35.28 7.68 -9.42
C LEU A 16 35.60 9.08 -8.89
N CYS A 17 36.48 9.21 -7.90
CA CYS A 17 36.84 10.51 -7.33
C CYS A 17 37.63 11.41 -8.31
N HIS A 18 38.41 10.82 -9.24
CA HIS A 18 39.10 11.59 -10.30
C HIS A 18 38.19 12.15 -11.41
N ARG A 19 36.88 11.85 -11.37
CA ARG A 19 35.90 12.43 -12.31
C ARG A 19 35.14 13.64 -11.75
N HIS A 20 35.47 14.12 -10.54
CA HIS A 20 34.80 15.25 -9.89
C HIS A 20 35.75 16.13 -9.05
N GLY A 21 37.00 16.30 -9.48
CA GLY A 21 37.96 17.19 -8.83
C GLY A 21 38.61 18.14 -9.84
N GLY A 22 37.92 19.23 -10.16
CA GLY A 22 38.59 20.40 -10.74
C GLY A 22 39.46 21.03 -9.65
N GLU A 23 40.76 21.12 -9.92
CA GLU A 23 41.74 21.83 -9.13
C GLU A 23 41.44 23.34 -9.19
N GLU A 24 41.42 24.03 -8.04
CA GLU A 24 41.98 25.38 -7.88
C GLU A 24 42.12 25.74 -6.38
N GLU A 25 43.37 26.03 -6.00
CA GLU A 25 43.89 26.43 -4.68
C GLU A 25 43.87 28.00 -4.55
N PRO A 26 44.29 28.65 -3.44
CA PRO A 26 43.49 29.61 -2.68
C PRO A 26 43.98 31.08 -2.79
N ALA A 27 43.11 32.07 -2.50
CA ALA A 27 43.55 33.42 -2.13
C ALA A 27 42.49 34.30 -1.40
N ALA A 28 42.85 34.65 -0.16
CA ALA A 28 42.61 35.87 0.63
C ALA A 28 41.56 36.97 0.26
N ALA A 29 40.70 37.24 1.26
CA ALA A 29 40.27 38.54 1.86
C ALA A 29 40.16 39.84 1.02
N LYS A 30 38.97 40.50 1.07
CA LYS A 30 38.71 41.81 1.76
C LYS A 30 37.30 42.38 1.50
N GLU A 31 36.81 43.13 2.50
CA GLU A 31 35.54 43.86 2.61
C GLU A 31 35.34 45.02 1.59
N GLY A 32 34.08 45.41 1.33
CA GLY A 32 33.77 46.71 0.72
C GLY A 32 32.33 46.98 0.22
N ARG A 33 31.42 47.32 1.14
CA ARG A 33 30.37 48.38 1.09
C ARG A 33 29.39 48.55 -0.11
N SER A 34 28.11 48.29 0.21
CA SER A 34 26.85 49.04 -0.08
C SER A 34 26.32 49.21 -1.50
N ALA A 35 25.22 48.49 -1.80
CA ALA A 35 24.11 49.02 -2.59
C ALA A 35 22.77 48.42 -2.11
N LYS A 36 21.91 49.31 -1.62
CA LYS A 36 20.46 49.17 -1.43
C LYS A 36 19.78 48.55 -2.67
N VAL A 37 19.04 47.45 -2.50
CA VAL A 37 17.77 47.20 -3.22
C VAL A 37 16.87 46.38 -2.30
N LEU A 38 15.78 47.01 -1.87
CA LEU A 38 14.59 46.36 -1.33
C LEU A 38 13.84 45.72 -2.50
N MET A 39 13.50 44.44 -2.41
CA MET A 39 12.31 43.90 -3.08
C MET A 39 11.61 42.94 -2.11
N SER A 40 10.36 43.28 -1.87
CA SER A 40 9.38 42.67 -1.01
C SER A 40 9.03 41.25 -1.47
N ALA A 41 8.51 40.46 -0.54
CA ALA A 41 7.73 39.29 -0.83
C ALA A 41 6.58 39.64 -1.78
N ASP A 42 6.44 38.88 -2.86
CA ASP A 42 5.20 38.24 -3.25
C ASP A 42 5.54 37.23 -4.35
N SER A 43 5.75 35.97 -3.96
CA SER A 43 5.67 34.87 -4.91
C SER A 43 4.26 34.35 -4.74
N SER A 44 3.31 34.96 -5.45
CA SER A 44 2.00 34.36 -5.67
C SER A 44 2.25 33.07 -6.44
N GLU A 45 2.40 31.98 -5.70
CA GLU A 45 2.15 30.65 -6.22
C GLU A 45 0.68 30.67 -6.65
N GLU A 46 0.46 30.57 -7.96
CA GLU A 46 -0.88 30.42 -8.51
C GLU A 46 -1.50 29.22 -7.80
N ASP A 47 -2.49 29.48 -6.95
CA ASP A 47 -3.13 28.49 -6.09
C ASP A 47 -3.64 27.35 -6.98
N LEU A 48 -2.91 26.23 -6.98
CA LEU A 48 -3.25 25.04 -7.75
C LEU A 48 -4.65 24.53 -7.40
N ASP A 49 -5.14 24.88 -6.21
CA ASP A 49 -6.48 24.57 -5.74
C ASP A 49 -7.58 25.24 -6.58
N ASP A 50 -7.39 26.48 -7.05
CA ASP A 50 -8.37 27.18 -7.90
C ASP A 50 -8.51 26.51 -9.28
N ILE A 51 -7.39 26.01 -9.83
CA ILE A 51 -7.36 25.29 -11.12
C ILE A 51 -8.01 23.90 -10.98
N ILE A 52 -7.83 23.24 -9.83
CA ILE A 52 -8.45 21.95 -9.53
C ILE A 52 -9.97 22.09 -9.41
N ASP A 53 -10.44 23.16 -8.76
CA ASP A 53 -11.87 23.42 -8.61
C ASP A 53 -12.56 23.75 -9.94
N GLU A 54 -11.90 24.48 -10.84
CA GLU A 54 -12.42 24.77 -12.19
C GLU A 54 -12.60 23.48 -13.01
N ILE A 55 -11.62 22.56 -12.99
CA ILE A 55 -11.69 21.27 -13.71
C ILE A 55 -12.77 20.34 -13.12
N CYS A 56 -12.98 20.37 -11.80
CA CYS A 56 -13.98 19.52 -11.14
C CYS A 56 -15.42 20.03 -11.32
N ASN A 57 -15.60 21.33 -11.55
CA ASN A 57 -16.94 21.93 -11.70
C ASN A 57 -17.50 21.83 -13.13
N ASP A 58 -16.67 21.52 -14.13
CA ASP A 58 -17.06 21.48 -15.55
C ASP A 58 -17.77 20.19 -16.00
N ASN A 59 -18.32 19.40 -15.08
CA ASN A 59 -19.27 18.35 -15.42
C ASN A 59 -20.71 18.90 -15.38
N SER A 60 -21.01 19.75 -16.36
CA SER A 60 -22.37 20.07 -16.81
C SER A 60 -23.07 18.78 -17.29
N PHE A 61 -23.61 18.01 -16.36
CA PHE A 61 -24.76 17.14 -16.62
C PHE A 61 -25.90 17.59 -15.71
N THR A 62 -26.53 18.67 -16.14
CA THR A 62 -27.87 19.05 -15.70
C THR A 62 -28.85 17.92 -16.04
N LYS A 63 -29.68 17.51 -15.05
CA LYS A 63 -31.15 17.42 -15.18
C LYS A 63 -31.85 16.97 -13.88
N THR A 64 -32.38 17.97 -13.18
CA THR A 64 -33.72 18.08 -12.51
C THR A 64 -34.23 17.01 -11.52
N PRO A 65 -34.65 17.42 -10.30
CA PRO A 65 -35.42 16.60 -9.37
C PRO A 65 -36.94 16.76 -9.58
N LEU A 66 -37.66 15.64 -9.71
CA LEU A 66 -39.12 15.62 -9.61
C LEU A 66 -39.56 15.46 -8.15
N LYS A 67 -40.34 16.44 -7.68
CA LYS A 67 -41.02 16.49 -6.39
C LYS A 67 -41.95 15.28 -6.20
N LEU A 68 -41.83 14.61 -5.05
CA LEU A 68 -42.98 14.00 -4.38
C LEU A 68 -42.94 14.35 -2.89
N LYS A 69 -44.04 14.95 -2.43
CA LYS A 69 -44.32 15.34 -1.05
C LYS A 69 -44.44 14.10 -0.16
N SER A 70 -43.89 14.15 1.05
CA SER A 70 -44.48 13.52 2.24
C SER A 70 -43.94 14.21 3.49
N ASN A 71 -44.86 14.69 4.32
CA ASN A 71 -44.59 15.31 5.61
C ASN A 71 -44.38 14.22 6.67
N SER A 72 -43.28 14.28 7.41
CA SER A 72 -43.27 13.97 8.83
C SER A 72 -42.05 14.62 9.48
N ALA A 73 -42.32 15.47 10.47
CA ALA A 73 -41.32 16.09 11.32
C ALA A 73 -40.79 15.06 12.32
N SER A 74 -39.47 15.05 12.56
CA SER A 74 -38.81 15.00 13.88
C SER A 74 -37.32 14.66 13.76
N LEU A 75 -36.49 15.69 13.96
CA LEU A 75 -35.17 15.71 14.63
C LEU A 75 -34.13 14.64 14.25
N THR A 76 -33.23 14.99 13.34
CA THR A 76 -31.96 14.30 13.07
C THR A 76 -30.79 14.99 13.78
N PRO A 77 -29.87 14.26 14.44
CA PRO A 77 -28.59 14.81 14.84
C PRO A 77 -27.65 14.90 13.64
N GLU A 78 -26.78 15.90 13.70
CA GLU A 78 -25.90 16.40 12.66
C GLU A 78 -25.04 15.30 12.03
N ARG A 79 -25.26 15.07 10.73
CA ARG A 79 -24.43 14.21 9.92
C ARG A 79 -23.20 15.02 9.51
N ASN A 80 -22.12 14.91 10.25
CA ASN A 80 -20.78 15.25 9.76
C ASN A 80 -20.54 14.44 8.48
N SER A 81 -20.79 15.05 7.34
CA SER A 81 -20.48 14.51 6.02
C SER A 81 -18.98 14.60 5.84
N VAL A 82 -18.26 13.67 6.49
CA VAL A 82 -16.95 13.26 6.01
C VAL A 82 -17.17 12.86 4.56
N LEU A 83 -16.61 13.66 3.66
CA LEU A 83 -16.47 13.34 2.24
C LEU A 83 -15.77 11.98 2.16
N VAL A 84 -16.56 10.91 2.12
CA VAL A 84 -16.07 9.58 1.79
C VAL A 84 -15.75 9.68 0.31
N GLN A 85 -14.54 10.12 0.00
CA GLN A 85 -13.96 9.93 -1.31
C GLN A 85 -14.26 8.48 -1.69
N ALA A 86 -14.88 8.29 -2.86
CA ALA A 86 -15.25 7.00 -3.41
C ALA A 86 -14.02 6.17 -3.84
N HIS A 87 -12.97 6.16 -3.02
CA HIS A 87 -11.92 5.17 -3.05
C HIS A 87 -12.55 3.85 -2.59
N GLY A 88 -12.74 2.91 -3.53
CA GLY A 88 -13.42 1.63 -3.30
C GLY A 88 -13.13 0.98 -1.94
N LYS A 89 -14.18 0.39 -1.34
CA LYS A 89 -14.22 -0.07 0.05
C LYS A 89 -13.01 -0.98 0.38
N ARG A 90 -12.12 -0.55 1.28
CA ARG A 90 -10.96 -1.35 1.74
C ARG A 90 -11.15 -1.78 3.18
N CYS A 91 -10.50 -2.89 3.56
CA CYS A 91 -10.43 -3.29 4.96
C CYS A 91 -9.52 -2.34 5.75
N CYS A 92 -9.95 -1.97 6.96
CA CYS A 92 -9.15 -1.21 7.92
C CYS A 92 -9.61 -1.52 9.37
N PRO A 93 -8.86 -2.33 10.14
CA PRO A 93 -7.65 -3.08 9.77
C PRO A 93 -7.95 -4.32 8.91
N VAL A 94 -6.89 -4.96 8.39
CA VAL A 94 -7.00 -6.16 7.54
C VAL A 94 -6.85 -7.40 8.42
N TYR A 95 -7.84 -8.28 8.42
CA TYR A 95 -7.78 -9.54 9.16
C TYR A 95 -7.57 -10.74 8.24
N LEU A 96 -6.76 -11.68 8.71
CA LEU A 96 -6.70 -13.06 8.24
C LEU A 96 -7.53 -13.94 9.18
N GLY A 97 -7.96 -15.10 8.72
CA GLY A 97 -8.67 -16.05 9.58
C GLY A 97 -8.91 -17.39 8.90
N GLY A 98 -9.36 -18.36 9.69
CA GLY A 98 -9.70 -19.70 9.21
C GLY A 98 -10.95 -19.75 8.34
N SER A 99 -11.31 -20.96 7.90
CA SER A 99 -12.48 -21.19 7.04
C SER A 99 -13.81 -20.88 7.72
N LEU A 100 -13.88 -20.98 9.05
CA LEU A 100 -15.07 -20.69 9.86
C LEU A 100 -15.29 -19.18 10.07
N SER A 101 -14.28 -18.36 9.84
CA SER A 101 -14.39 -16.91 10.02
C SER A 101 -15.10 -16.26 8.83
N PRO A 102 -16.06 -15.34 9.05
CA PRO A 102 -16.76 -14.68 7.97
C PRO A 102 -15.78 -13.89 7.09
N SER A 103 -15.96 -13.94 5.78
CA SER A 103 -15.20 -13.13 4.83
C SER A 103 -15.91 -11.82 4.50
N GLY A 104 -15.14 -10.85 4.00
CA GLY A 104 -15.63 -9.58 3.49
C GLY A 104 -14.81 -8.38 3.95
N ILE A 105 -15.44 -7.21 3.96
CA ILE A 105 -14.81 -5.96 4.38
C ILE A 105 -14.63 -5.98 5.90
N GLY A 106 -13.37 -5.99 6.34
CA GLY A 106 -13.00 -5.87 7.74
C GLY A 106 -12.93 -4.41 8.19
N THR A 107 -13.64 -4.06 9.24
CA THR A 107 -13.54 -2.75 9.93
C THR A 107 -13.24 -2.96 11.41
N ASN A 108 -12.93 -1.89 12.14
CA ASN A 108 -12.71 -1.97 13.59
C ASN A 108 -13.92 -2.60 14.33
N ILE A 109 -15.14 -2.25 13.90
CA ILE A 109 -16.41 -2.77 14.44
C ILE A 109 -16.81 -4.14 13.87
N SER A 110 -16.45 -4.44 12.61
CA SER A 110 -16.80 -5.69 11.95
C SER A 110 -15.55 -6.47 11.59
N LYS A 111 -15.16 -7.36 12.48
CA LYS A 111 -14.01 -8.23 12.29
C LYS A 111 -14.31 -9.34 11.28
N ARG A 112 -13.88 -9.14 10.02
CA ARG A 112 -14.06 -10.08 8.90
C ARG A 112 -12.75 -10.34 8.18
N THR A 113 -12.59 -11.56 7.67
CA THR A 113 -11.42 -11.98 6.91
C THR A 113 -11.43 -11.36 5.52
N CYS A 114 -10.31 -10.76 5.11
CA CYS A 114 -10.21 -10.17 3.78
C CYS A 114 -10.03 -11.27 2.72
N ASP A 115 -10.89 -11.29 1.69
CA ASP A 115 -10.84 -12.20 0.54
C ASP A 115 -10.24 -11.55 -0.73
N ARG A 116 -9.88 -10.27 -0.63
CA ARG A 116 -9.28 -9.48 -1.70
C ARG A 116 -7.85 -9.05 -1.39
N LEU A 117 -7.07 -9.95 -0.80
CA LEU A 117 -5.68 -9.70 -0.46
C LEU A 117 -4.78 -9.64 -1.71
N ARG A 118 -3.85 -8.69 -1.73
CA ARG A 118 -2.79 -8.52 -2.74
C ARG A 118 -1.44 -8.45 -2.04
N CYS A 119 -0.43 -9.14 -2.57
CA CYS A 119 0.91 -9.05 -2.05
C CYS A 119 1.66 -7.89 -2.72
N THR A 120 2.24 -6.97 -1.96
CA THR A 120 3.01 -5.84 -2.51
C THR A 120 4.44 -6.23 -2.91
N ALA A 121 4.89 -7.44 -2.56
CA ALA A 121 6.23 -7.94 -2.90
C ALA A 121 6.30 -8.54 -4.31
N CYS A 122 5.33 -9.40 -4.66
CA CYS A 122 5.27 -10.05 -5.96
C CYS A 122 4.12 -9.53 -6.82
N ASP A 123 3.34 -8.57 -6.32
CA ASP A 123 2.17 -7.96 -6.96
C ASP A 123 1.00 -8.91 -7.33
N PHE A 124 1.10 -10.19 -6.96
CA PHE A 124 0.05 -11.18 -7.17
C PHE A 124 -1.05 -11.11 -6.12
N ARG A 125 -2.27 -11.51 -6.53
CA ARG A 125 -3.37 -11.81 -5.60
C ARG A 125 -2.97 -12.97 -4.70
N VAL A 126 -3.31 -12.86 -3.42
CA VAL A 126 -3.15 -13.96 -2.46
C VAL A 126 -4.30 -14.94 -2.68
N SER A 127 -3.99 -16.20 -2.94
CA SER A 127 -4.96 -17.29 -3.03
C SER A 127 -5.34 -17.77 -1.63
N LEU A 128 -6.61 -18.16 -1.47
CA LEU A 128 -7.18 -18.62 -0.21
C LEU A 128 -7.72 -20.04 -0.41
N PHE A 129 -7.36 -20.94 0.49
CA PHE A 129 -7.78 -22.34 0.45
C PHE A 129 -8.41 -22.74 1.79
N ASN A 130 -9.73 -22.95 1.77
CA ASN A 130 -10.50 -23.32 2.97
C ASN A 130 -10.26 -24.77 3.40
N ASP A 131 -10.18 -24.98 4.71
CA ASP A 131 -9.97 -26.28 5.36
C ASP A 131 -8.64 -26.95 5.01
N TYR A 132 -7.63 -26.14 4.71
CA TYR A 132 -6.26 -26.58 4.43
C TYR A 132 -5.24 -25.75 5.20
N ILE A 133 -4.10 -26.37 5.45
CA ILE A 133 -2.86 -25.74 5.88
C ILE A 133 -1.73 -26.14 4.93
N TRP A 134 -0.64 -25.39 4.96
CA TRP A 134 0.59 -25.74 4.26
C TRP A 134 1.38 -26.75 5.07
N ASP A 135 1.92 -27.75 4.39
CA ASP A 135 2.86 -28.69 4.98
C ASP A 135 4.17 -27.99 5.42
N GLN A 136 4.83 -28.51 6.46
CA GLN A 136 6.08 -27.95 7.00
C GLN A 136 7.22 -27.96 5.97
N SER A 137 7.19 -28.88 5.00
CA SER A 137 8.18 -28.96 3.92
C SER A 137 8.01 -27.88 2.85
N CYS A 138 7.00 -27.01 2.95
CA CYS A 138 6.81 -25.91 2.03
C CYS A 138 8.01 -24.95 2.05
N ASP A 139 8.45 -24.54 0.86
CA ASP A 139 9.59 -23.66 0.66
C ASP A 139 9.25 -22.58 -0.37
N TYR A 140 10.14 -21.60 -0.48
CA TYR A 140 9.95 -20.46 -1.38
C TYR A 140 9.85 -20.88 -2.87
N LEU A 141 10.66 -21.83 -3.32
CA LEU A 141 10.69 -22.26 -4.72
C LEU A 141 9.39 -22.97 -5.11
N PHE A 142 8.80 -23.71 -4.17
CA PHE A 142 7.51 -24.36 -4.38
C PHE A 142 6.43 -23.35 -4.76
N PHE A 143 6.26 -22.26 -4.01
CA PHE A 143 5.25 -21.26 -4.35
C PHE A 143 5.58 -20.48 -5.61
N ARG A 144 6.85 -20.13 -5.82
CA ARG A 144 7.29 -19.40 -7.01
C ARG A 144 6.99 -20.16 -8.30
N ASN A 145 7.15 -21.48 -8.30
CA ASN A 145 6.97 -22.32 -9.48
C ASN A 145 5.54 -22.83 -9.69
N ASN A 146 4.75 -22.93 -8.61
CA ASN A 146 3.44 -23.58 -8.66
C ASN A 146 2.24 -22.64 -8.48
N MET A 147 2.42 -21.40 -8.00
CA MET A 147 1.30 -20.46 -7.90
C MET A 147 0.94 -19.87 -9.27
N PRO A 148 -0.36 -19.73 -9.61
CA PRO A 148 -1.54 -20.00 -8.78
C PRO A 148 -2.19 -21.38 -9.00
N GLU A 149 -1.48 -22.34 -9.61
CA GLU A 149 -2.05 -23.64 -10.02
C GLU A 149 -2.41 -24.55 -8.82
N LEU A 150 -3.69 -24.55 -8.44
CA LEU A 150 -4.22 -25.36 -7.33
C LEU A 150 -3.85 -26.85 -7.43
N SER A 151 -3.86 -27.44 -8.63
CA SER A 151 -3.52 -28.85 -8.84
C SER A 151 -2.11 -29.19 -8.36
N LYS A 152 -1.14 -28.30 -8.60
CA LYS A 152 0.24 -28.45 -8.14
C LYS A 152 0.38 -28.14 -6.64
N LEU A 153 -0.32 -27.13 -6.16
CA LEU A 153 -0.30 -26.73 -4.75
C LEU A 153 -0.82 -27.82 -3.80
N ARG A 154 -1.83 -28.59 -4.23
CA ARG A 154 -2.41 -29.71 -3.45
C ARG A 154 -1.38 -30.71 -2.94
N ALA A 155 -0.24 -30.87 -3.62
CA ALA A 155 0.82 -31.77 -3.21
C ALA A 155 1.39 -31.45 -1.81
N LYS A 156 1.37 -30.18 -1.38
CA LYS A 156 1.85 -29.74 -0.06
C LYS A 156 0.74 -29.14 0.81
N MET A 157 -0.53 -29.51 0.56
CA MET A 157 -1.68 -29.07 1.35
C MET A 157 -2.19 -30.18 2.25
N ILE A 158 -2.33 -29.91 3.54
CA ILE A 158 -2.88 -30.85 4.53
C ILE A 158 -4.29 -30.40 4.89
N LYS A 159 -5.25 -31.33 4.87
CA LYS A 159 -6.63 -31.05 5.28
C LYS A 159 -6.69 -30.76 6.79
N LYS A 160 -7.25 -29.61 7.15
CA LYS A 160 -7.53 -29.23 8.54
C LYS A 160 -8.79 -28.39 8.57
N LYS A 161 -9.88 -28.96 9.08
CA LYS A 161 -11.17 -28.27 9.19
C LYS A 161 -11.03 -27.02 10.07
N GLY A 162 -11.65 -25.93 9.64
CA GLY A 162 -11.59 -24.66 10.35
C GLY A 162 -10.39 -23.79 10.02
N ALA A 163 -9.33 -24.35 9.42
CA ALA A 163 -8.15 -23.61 9.03
C ALA A 163 -8.28 -23.03 7.61
N ARG A 164 -7.40 -22.09 7.28
CA ARG A 164 -7.26 -21.58 5.92
C ARG A 164 -5.79 -21.36 5.56
N ALA A 165 -5.42 -21.85 4.39
CA ALA A 165 -4.12 -21.64 3.78
C ALA A 165 -4.18 -20.42 2.85
N TYR A 166 -3.24 -19.51 3.04
CA TYR A 166 -3.03 -18.31 2.25
C TYR A 166 -1.69 -18.41 1.54
N ALA A 167 -1.61 -18.05 0.26
CA ALA A 167 -0.34 -17.96 -0.42
C ALA A 167 -0.36 -16.98 -1.60
N CYS A 168 0.77 -16.34 -1.84
CA CYS A 168 1.14 -15.73 -3.11
C CYS A 168 2.41 -16.44 -3.64
N GLN A 169 3.02 -15.93 -4.71
CA GLN A 169 4.25 -16.52 -5.26
C GLN A 169 5.46 -16.44 -4.33
N CYS A 170 5.49 -15.51 -3.37
CA CYS A 170 6.67 -15.28 -2.54
C CYS A 170 6.47 -15.54 -1.04
N SER A 171 5.24 -15.74 -0.60
CA SER A 171 4.91 -15.85 0.83
C SER A 171 3.67 -16.71 1.02
N TRP A 172 3.59 -17.40 2.15
CA TRP A 172 2.49 -18.27 2.50
C TRP A 172 2.25 -18.25 4.01
N ARG A 173 1.03 -18.59 4.42
CA ARG A 173 0.64 -18.67 5.82
C ARG A 173 -0.54 -19.60 6.00
N SER A 174 -0.59 -20.29 7.14
CA SER A 174 -1.77 -21.03 7.59
C SER A 174 -2.32 -20.38 8.83
N ILE A 175 -3.63 -20.15 8.85
CA ILE A 175 -4.32 -19.43 9.92
C ILE A 175 -5.55 -20.23 10.34
N ASP A 176 -5.71 -20.43 11.64
CA ASP A 176 -6.86 -21.10 12.24
C ASP A 176 -7.86 -20.07 12.79
N GLU A 177 -7.37 -19.14 13.61
CA GLU A 177 -8.17 -18.11 14.26
C GLU A 177 -8.02 -16.74 13.61
N LEU A 178 -9.00 -15.87 13.84
CA LEU A 178 -8.96 -14.51 13.31
C LEU A 178 -7.74 -13.75 13.86
N THR A 179 -6.87 -13.32 12.96
CA THR A 179 -5.59 -12.69 13.26
C THR A 179 -5.48 -11.36 12.50
N ASP A 180 -5.05 -10.30 13.18
CA ASP A 180 -4.73 -9.03 12.52
C ASP A 180 -3.45 -9.18 11.69
N LEU A 181 -3.50 -8.80 10.42
CA LEU A 181 -2.38 -8.84 9.51
C LEU A 181 -1.20 -7.97 9.99
N GLN A 182 -1.45 -6.92 10.77
CA GLN A 182 -0.40 -6.07 11.36
C GLN A 182 0.53 -6.85 12.30
N THR A 183 0.05 -7.94 12.91
CA THR A 183 0.90 -8.83 13.73
C THR A 183 1.86 -9.66 12.91
N GLN A 184 1.64 -9.78 11.59
CA GLN A 184 2.41 -10.61 10.66
C GLN A 184 3.35 -9.74 9.83
N GLN A 185 4.35 -9.11 10.46
CA GLN A 185 5.24 -8.14 9.81
C GLN A 185 5.99 -8.69 8.58
N GLN A 186 6.21 -10.01 8.51
CA GLN A 186 6.82 -10.68 7.36
C GLN A 186 5.91 -10.75 6.11
N LEU A 187 4.60 -10.60 6.28
CA LEU A 187 3.63 -10.67 5.19
C LEU A 187 3.38 -9.28 4.64
N ARG A 188 3.95 -9.03 3.45
CA ARG A 188 3.69 -7.82 2.66
C ARG A 188 2.36 -7.92 1.91
N TRP A 189 1.27 -8.21 2.62
CA TRP A 189 -0.08 -8.34 2.08
C TRP A 189 -0.92 -7.12 2.44
N VAL A 190 -1.83 -6.72 1.57
CA VAL A 190 -2.75 -5.59 1.76
C VAL A 190 -4.12 -5.90 1.17
N CYS A 191 -5.15 -5.18 1.58
CA CYS A 191 -6.46 -5.25 0.93
C CYS A 191 -6.41 -4.56 -0.45
N GLY A 192 -6.69 -5.31 -1.51
CA GLY A 192 -6.70 -4.87 -2.91
C GLY A 192 -8.00 -4.18 -3.36
N LYS A 193 -8.81 -3.65 -2.43
CA LYS A 193 -10.15 -3.05 -2.61
C LYS A 193 -11.26 -4.05 -2.92
N HIS A 194 -12.35 -3.99 -2.17
CA HIS A 194 -13.59 -4.71 -2.47
C HIS A 194 -14.40 -3.86 -3.47
N GLY A 195 -14.77 -4.47 -4.60
CA GLY A 195 -15.74 -3.90 -5.55
C GLY A 195 -17.16 -4.25 -5.12
N GLU A 196 -18.11 -3.37 -5.45
CA GLU A 196 -19.55 -3.69 -5.41
C GLU A 196 -19.95 -4.62 -6.55
#